data_AF-A0A930HS87-F1
#
_entry.id   AF-A0A930HS87-F1
#
_cell.length_a   1.000
_cell.length_b   1.000
_cell.length_c   1.000
_cell.angle_alpha   90.00
_cell.angle_beta   90.00
_cell.angle_gamma   90.00
#
_symmetry.space_group_name_H-M   'P 1'
#
loop_
_entity.id
_entity.type
_entity.pdbx_description
1 polymer ?
#
loop_
_entity_poly.entity_id
_entity_poly.type
_entity_poly.pdbx_seq_one_letter_code
_entity_poly.pdbx_strand_id
1 'polypeptide(L)'
;MIKIYGMESCPDCTYVWDQVQGDARYEVIDFGLDIRQLKAFLKLRDNDPAFAAAKARGAAGIPCFVLEDGRVTLSPEDAGLRSRPAEGAACNIDGSGC
;
A
#
# COMPACT_ATOMS: atom_id res chain seq x y z
N MET A 1 -0.18 11.43 11.60
CA MET A 1 0.78 10.86 10.63
C MET A 1 0.12 9.69 9.94
N ILE A 2 0.09 9.71 8.61
CA ILE A 2 -0.44 8.66 7.74
C ILE A 2 0.66 7.61 7.53
N LYS A 3 0.35 6.33 7.73
CA LYS A 3 1.30 5.24 7.47
C LYS A 3 1.05 4.62 6.12
N ILE A 4 2.10 4.44 5.33
CA ILE A 4 2.05 3.84 4.00
C ILE A 4 2.81 2.51 4.05
N TYR A 5 2.07 1.41 4.01
CA TYR A 5 2.63 0.06 3.94
C TYR A 5 2.82 -0.35 2.48
N GLY A 6 4.00 -0.84 2.15
CA GLY A 6 4.33 -1.31 0.82
C GLY A 6 5.68 -2.01 0.77
N MET A 7 6.19 -2.19 -0.44
CA MET A 7 7.54 -2.67 -0.67
C MET A 7 8.13 -2.11 -1.96
N GLU A 8 9.45 -1.92 -2.02
CA GLU A 8 10.14 -1.29 -3.17
C GLU A 8 9.88 -2.02 -4.50
N SER A 9 9.66 -3.33 -4.48
CA SER A 9 9.33 -4.11 -5.68
C SER A 9 7.92 -3.87 -6.24
N CYS A 10 7.09 -3.03 -5.59
CA CYS A 10 5.77 -2.66 -6.06
C CYS A 10 5.81 -1.27 -6.71
N PRO A 11 5.61 -1.14 -8.04
CA PRO A 11 5.62 0.14 -8.76
C PRO A 11 4.57 1.14 -8.25
N ASP A 12 3.42 0.67 -7.76
CA ASP A 12 2.41 1.55 -7.18
C ASP A 12 2.87 2.11 -5.83
N CYS A 13 3.62 1.33 -5.05
CA CYS A 13 4.22 1.79 -3.80
C CYS A 13 5.30 2.85 -4.06
N THR A 14 6.25 2.58 -4.95
CA THR A 14 7.32 3.55 -5.26
C THR A 14 6.75 4.84 -5.85
N TYR A 15 5.72 4.76 -6.70
CA TYR A 15 5.03 5.94 -7.22
C TYR A 15 4.40 6.83 -6.13
N VAL A 16 3.83 6.24 -5.07
CA VAL A 16 3.29 7.04 -3.95
C VAL A 16 4.39 7.52 -3.00
N TRP A 17 5.50 6.78 -2.87
CA TRP A 17 6.63 7.19 -2.05
C TRP A 17 7.35 8.42 -2.60
N ASP A 18 7.45 8.53 -3.93
CA ASP A 18 8.02 9.72 -4.60
C ASP A 18 7.23 11.00 -4.28
N GLN A 19 5.91 10.88 -4.08
CA GLN A 19 5.05 12.03 -3.77
C GLN A 19 5.21 12.56 -2.34
N VAL A 20 5.74 11.76 -1.42
CA VAL A 20 5.80 12.07 0.02
C VAL A 20 7.22 12.28 0.54
N GLN A 21 8.21 12.34 -0.34
CA GLN A 21 9.60 12.57 0.05
C GLN A 21 9.74 13.88 0.83
N GLY A 22 10.24 13.79 2.07
CA GLY A 22 10.43 14.94 2.96
C GLY A 22 9.14 15.49 3.59
N ASP A 23 7.99 14.85 3.38
CA ASP A 23 6.73 15.25 4.00
C ASP A 23 6.49 14.51 5.32
N ALA A 24 6.61 15.24 6.43
CA ALA A 24 6.45 14.70 7.78
C ALA A 24 5.02 14.21 8.11
N ARG A 25 4.04 14.44 7.23
CA ARG A 25 2.70 13.88 7.38
C ARG A 25 2.66 12.38 7.13
N TYR A 26 3.63 11.83 6.39
CA TYR A 26 3.63 10.44 5.97
C TYR A 26 4.82 9.66 6.56
N GLU A 27 4.57 8.40 6.88
CA GLU A 27 5.57 7.41 7.28
C GLU A 27 5.54 6.26 6.27
N VAL A 28 6.64 6.08 5.52
CA VAL A 28 6.80 4.94 4.61
C VAL A 28 7.31 3.74 5.39
N ILE A 29 6.59 2.62 5.28
CA ILE A 29 6.92 1.35 5.92
C ILE A 29 7.14 0.33 4.80
N ASP A 30 8.41 0.18 4.40
CA ASP A 30 8.84 -0.88 3.47
C ASP A 30 9.02 -2.21 4.21
N PHE A 31 7.97 -3.02 4.19
CA PHE A 31 8.00 -4.32 4.85
C PHE A 31 8.77 -5.39 4.05
N GLY A 32 9.21 -5.09 2.82
CA GLY A 32 10.02 -6.00 2.01
C GLY A 32 11.39 -6.29 2.64
N LEU A 33 11.83 -5.43 3.56
CA LEU A 33 13.15 -5.49 4.18
C LEU A 33 13.15 -5.97 5.65
N ASP A 34 11.99 -6.01 6.33
CA ASP A 34 11.88 -6.41 7.75
C ASP A 34 10.65 -7.29 8.04
N ILE A 35 10.90 -8.52 8.47
CA ILE A 35 9.87 -9.51 8.84
C ILE A 35 8.93 -9.02 9.95
N ARG A 36 9.38 -8.12 10.83
CA ARG A 36 8.54 -7.56 11.90
C ARG A 36 7.48 -6.63 11.32
N GLN A 37 7.86 -5.82 10.33
CA GLN A 37 6.94 -4.95 9.61
C GLN A 37 6.00 -5.77 8.73
N LEU A 38 6.50 -6.83 8.08
CA LEU A 38 5.64 -7.75 7.33
C LEU A 38 4.61 -8.42 8.24
N LYS A 39 5.00 -8.90 9.43
CA LYS A 39 4.05 -9.46 10.42
C LYS A 39 3.01 -8.44 10.86
N ALA A 40 3.40 -7.18 11.07
CA ALA A 40 2.47 -6.11 11.42
C ALA A 40 1.48 -5.84 10.28
N PHE A 41 1.95 -5.78 9.03
CA PHE A 41 1.11 -5.64 7.85
C PHE A 41 0.15 -6.81 7.67
N LEU A 42 0.62 -8.06 7.80
CA LEU A 42 -0.24 -9.25 7.70
C LEU A 42 -1.35 -9.23 8.75
N LYS A 43 -1.04 -8.84 10.00
CA LYS A 43 -2.06 -8.70 11.05
C LYS A 43 -3.12 -7.67 10.65
N LEU A 44 -2.74 -6.54 10.06
CA LEU A 44 -3.66 -5.54 9.55
C LEU A 44 -4.50 -6.10 8.38
N ARG A 45 -3.83 -6.62 7.34
CA ARG A 45 -4.42 -7.16 6.11
C ARG A 45 -5.44 -8.26 6.35
N ASP A 46 -5.14 -9.16 7.29
CA ASP A 46 -5.96 -10.33 7.52
C ASP A 46 -7.23 -9.99 8.29
N ASN A 47 -7.23 -8.91 9.09
CA ASN A 47 -8.34 -8.51 9.96
C ASN A 47 -9.16 -7.30 9.49
N ASP A 48 -8.62 -6.45 8.61
CA ASP A 48 -9.32 -5.25 8.16
C ASP A 48 -10.18 -5.50 6.89
N PRO A 49 -11.45 -5.06 6.85
CA PRO A 49 -12.35 -5.27 5.72
C PRO A 49 -11.94 -4.56 4.43
N ALA A 50 -11.11 -3.51 4.48
CA ALA A 50 -10.61 -2.81 3.29
C ALA A 50 -9.86 -3.76 2.33
N PHE A 51 -9.32 -4.87 2.85
CA PHE A 51 -8.60 -5.88 2.08
C PHE A 51 -9.49 -6.97 1.50
N ALA A 52 -10.80 -7.00 1.75
CA ALA A 52 -11.67 -8.10 1.30
C ALA A 52 -11.59 -8.30 -0.22
N ALA A 53 -11.71 -7.21 -0.99
CA ALA A 53 -11.63 -7.28 -2.45
C ALA A 53 -10.22 -7.66 -2.95
N ALA A 54 -9.17 -7.07 -2.34
CA ALA A 54 -7.79 -7.38 -2.68
C ALA A 54 -7.45 -8.87 -2.42
N LYS A 55 -7.88 -9.43 -1.29
CA LYS A 55 -7.69 -10.85 -0.96
C LYS A 55 -8.46 -11.74 -1.93
N ALA A 56 -9.69 -11.38 -2.30
CA ALA A 56 -10.49 -12.17 -3.24
C ALA A 56 -9.85 -12.28 -4.64
N ARG A 57 -9.10 -11.26 -5.08
CA ARG A 57 -8.34 -11.27 -6.34
C ARG A 57 -6.91 -11.82 -6.21
N GLY A 58 -6.52 -12.31 -5.03
CA GLY A 58 -5.15 -12.81 -4.78
C GLY A 58 -4.08 -11.72 -4.69
N ALA A 59 -4.47 -10.44 -4.59
CA ALA A 59 -3.54 -9.33 -4.46
C ALA A 59 -3.09 -9.13 -3.00
N ALA A 60 -1.89 -8.57 -2.82
CA ALA A 60 -1.37 -8.24 -1.50
C ALA A 60 -2.13 -7.08 -0.82
N GLY A 61 -2.72 -6.18 -1.62
CA GLY A 61 -3.40 -4.96 -1.12
C GLY A 61 -2.41 -3.87 -0.74
N ILE A 62 -1.46 -3.55 -1.62
CA ILE A 62 -0.50 -2.47 -1.43
C ILE A 62 -0.47 -1.53 -2.65
N PRO A 63 -0.16 -0.23 -2.47
CA PRO A 63 0.08 0.45 -1.19
C PRO A 63 -1.16 0.48 -0.30
N CYS A 64 -0.94 0.33 1.02
CA CYS A 64 -1.99 0.41 2.03
C CYS A 64 -1.74 1.64 2.90
N PHE A 65 -2.81 2.40 3.17
CA PHE A 65 -2.75 3.64 3.93
C PHE A 65 -3.54 3.48 5.23
N VAL A 66 -2.89 3.79 6.36
CA VAL A 66 -3.56 3.98 7.64
C VAL A 66 -3.59 5.47 7.92
N LEU A 67 -4.79 6.05 7.86
CA LEU A 67 -5.00 7.48 8.03
C LEU A 67 -4.89 7.89 9.50
N GLU A 68 -4.87 9.20 9.75
CA GLU A 68 -4.68 9.74 11.10
C GLU A 68 -5.81 9.38 12.07
N ASP A 69 -7.02 9.15 11.55
CA ASP A 69 -8.20 8.70 12.31
C ASP A 69 -8.24 7.17 12.52
N GLY A 70 -7.23 6.44 12.03
CA GLY A 70 -7.13 4.99 12.10
C GLY A 70 -7.87 4.24 10.99
N ARG A 71 -8.54 4.95 10.06
CA ARG A 71 -9.17 4.32 8.89
C ARG A 71 -8.12 3.72 7.98
N VAL A 72 -8.38 2.51 7.50
CA VAL A 72 -7.55 1.82 6.51
C VAL A 72 -8.15 1.98 5.12
N THR A 73 -7.32 2.28 4.13
CA THR A 73 -7.72 2.39 2.73
C THR A 73 -6.61 1.91 1.81
N LEU A 74 -7.00 1.46 0.61
CA LEU A 74 -6.09 1.07 -0.48
C LEU A 74 -6.10 2.11 -1.62
N SER A 75 -6.83 3.22 -1.45
CA SER A 75 -6.88 4.32 -2.40
C SER A 75 -5.86 5.40 -2.00
N PRO A 76 -4.90 5.73 -2.87
CA PRO A 76 -3.99 6.86 -2.65
C PRO A 76 -4.73 8.19 -2.48
N GLU A 77 -5.86 8.38 -3.15
CA GLU A 77 -6.65 9.62 -3.13
C GLU A 77 -7.21 9.92 -1.75
N ASP A 78 -7.64 8.89 -1.01
CA ASP A 78 -8.06 9.01 0.38
C ASP A 78 -6.94 9.49 1.32
N ALA A 79 -5.68 9.24 0.95
CA ALA A 79 -4.51 9.71 1.66
C ALA A 79 -4.00 11.07 1.11
N GLY A 80 -4.70 11.69 0.16
CA GLY A 80 -4.27 12.95 -0.46
C GLY A 80 -3.16 12.78 -1.50
N LEU A 81 -2.97 11.58 -2.03
CA LEU A 81 -1.96 11.20 -3.02
C LEU A 81 -2.62 10.82 -4.34
N ARG A 82 -1.81 10.57 -5.36
CA ARG A 82 -2.27 10.18 -6.70
C ARG A 82 -1.95 8.71 -6.95
N SER A 83 -2.89 7.99 -7.56
CA SER A 83 -2.63 6.65 -8.11
C SER A 83 -1.68 6.69 -9.31
N ARG A 84 -0.89 5.63 -9.47
CA ARG A 84 -0.07 5.45 -10.66
C ARG A 84 -0.98 5.30 -11.89
N PRO A 85 -0.68 5.96 -13.01
CA PRO A 85 -1.40 5.74 -14.26
C PRO A 85 -1.34 4.27 -14.69
N ALA A 86 -2.41 3.78 -15.33
CA ALA A 86 -2.54 2.37 -15.74
C ALA A 86 -1.53 1.89 -16.80
N GLU A 87 -0.61 2.76 -17.25
CA GLU A 87 0.45 2.42 -18.19
C GLU A 87 1.67 1.87 -17.43
N GLY A 88 1.92 0.56 -17.55
CA GLY A 88 3.17 -0.07 -17.07
C GLY A 88 3.01 -1.50 -16.56
N ALA A 89 4.02 -1.97 -15.81
CA ALA A 89 4.09 -3.34 -15.30
C ALA A 89 2.95 -3.65 -14.32
N ALA A 90 2.33 -4.83 -14.49
CA ALA A 90 1.39 -5.43 -13.54
C ALA A 90 2.15 -6.23 -12.48
N CYS A 91 1.64 -6.26 -11.24
CA CYS A 91 2.27 -7.01 -10.14
C CYS A 91 1.44 -8.21 -9.66
N ASN A 92 0.27 -8.45 -10.24
CA ASN A 92 -0.45 -9.70 -10.04
C ASN A 92 0.28 -10.86 -10.72
N ILE A 93 0.19 -12.04 -10.09
CA ILE A 93 0.79 -13.29 -10.59
C ILE A 93 0.25 -13.66 -11.99
N ASP A 94 -0.99 -13.28 -12.29
CA ASP A 94 -1.64 -13.50 -13.58
C ASP A 94 -1.49 -12.34 -14.59
N GLY A 95 -0.79 -11.27 -14.22
CA GLY A 95 -0.56 -10.10 -15.08
C GLY A 95 -1.76 -9.17 -15.24
N SER A 96 -2.85 -9.34 -14.48
CA SER A 96 -4.08 -8.55 -14.62
C SER A 96 -4.02 -7.10 -14.09
N GLY A 97 -2.93 -6.70 -13.42
CA GLY A 97 -2.77 -5.38 -12.80
C GLY A 97 -2.36 -5.48 -11.33
N CYS A 98 -2.83 -4.56 -10.49
CA CYS A 98 -2.70 -4.58 -9.02
C CYS A 98 -4.07 -4.58 -8.33
#